data_AF-I2JP90-F1
#
_entry.id   AF-I2JP90-F1
#
_cell.length_a   1.000
_cell.length_b   1.000
_cell.length_c   1.000
_cell.angle_alpha   90.00
_cell.angle_beta   90.00
_cell.angle_gamma   90.00
#
_symmetry.space_group_name_H-M   'P 1'
#
loop_
_entity.id
_entity.type
_entity.pdbx_description
1 polymer ?
#
loop_
_entity_poly.entity_id
_entity_poly.type
_entity_poly.pdbx_seq_one_letter_code
_entity_poly.pdbx_strand_id
1 'polypeptide(L)'
;MNLAKSITNLIQSHQLNHFNFTLKPMLPFDGNATDKHQHGIRFKLKDYLELVDYTGRQVCNDKRGAIAQNLPPILKRLGIDQKTWLNNATAFEQIYRKRFAKTRQGTNKVA
;
A
#
# COMPACT_ATOMS: atom_id res chain seq x y z
N MET A 1 0.47 -24.13 -7.95
CA MET A 1 -0.90 -23.64 -7.65
C MET A 1 -1.32 -22.60 -8.68
N ASN A 2 -2.50 -22.75 -9.27
CA ASN A 2 -3.05 -21.80 -10.24
C ASN A 2 -3.91 -20.75 -9.50
N LEU A 3 -3.37 -19.55 -9.32
CA LEU A 3 -4.02 -18.47 -8.55
C LEU A 3 -5.38 -18.06 -9.13
N ALA A 4 -5.52 -18.05 -10.47
CA ALA A 4 -6.77 -17.70 -11.12
C ALA A 4 -7.88 -18.71 -10.75
N LYS A 5 -7.58 -20.00 -10.76
CA LYS A 5 -8.52 -21.07 -10.37
C LYS A 5 -8.93 -20.96 -8.89
N SER A 6 -8.00 -20.61 -8.01
CA SER A 6 -8.29 -20.39 -6.59
C SER A 6 -9.21 -19.19 -6.35
N ILE A 7 -8.99 -18.07 -7.06
CA ILE A 7 -9.85 -16.88 -6.96
C ILE A 7 -11.27 -17.21 -7.44
N THR A 8 -11.43 -17.89 -8.58
CA THR A 8 -12.75 -18.27 -9.11
C THR A 8 -13.52 -19.15 -8.11
N ASN A 9 -12.85 -20.15 -7.52
CA ASN A 9 -13.48 -21.02 -6.52
C ASN A 9 -13.96 -20.24 -5.28
N LEU A 10 -13.17 -19.26 -4.82
CA LEU A 10 -13.51 -18.44 -3.66
C LEU A 10 -14.65 -17.44 -3.93
N ILE A 11 -14.76 -16.94 -5.16
CA ILE A 11 -15.90 -16.13 -5.61
C ILE A 11 -17.16 -16.99 -5.67
N GLN A 12 -17.07 -18.19 -6.28
CA GLN A 12 -18.20 -19.11 -6.42
C GLN A 12 -18.71 -19.63 -5.07
N SER A 13 -17.81 -19.84 -4.09
CA SER A 13 -18.18 -20.28 -2.74
C SER A 13 -18.66 -19.15 -1.82
N HIS A 14 -18.86 -17.93 -2.36
CA HIS A 14 -19.25 -16.73 -1.59
C HIS A 14 -18.32 -16.40 -0.41
N GLN A 15 -17.07 -16.89 -0.43
CA GLN A 15 -16.09 -16.58 0.61
C GLN A 15 -15.39 -15.24 0.37
N LEU A 16 -15.48 -14.69 -0.84
CA LEU A 16 -15.05 -13.33 -1.16
C LEU A 16 -16.26 -12.42 -1.32
N ASN A 17 -16.26 -11.30 -0.60
CA ASN A 17 -17.26 -10.25 -0.78
C ASN A 17 -17.15 -9.69 -2.21
N HIS A 18 -18.26 -9.72 -2.95
CA HIS A 18 -18.31 -9.13 -4.29
C HIS A 18 -18.51 -7.61 -4.16
N PHE A 19 -17.46 -6.83 -4.43
CA PHE A 19 -17.55 -5.38 -4.43
C PHE A 19 -18.15 -4.91 -5.77
N ASN A 20 -19.47 -4.79 -5.83
CA ASN A 20 -20.22 -4.36 -7.03
C ASN A 20 -20.19 -2.84 -7.30
N PHE A 21 -19.16 -2.14 -6.83
CA PHE A 21 -19.04 -0.69 -7.00
C PHE A 21 -17.73 -0.35 -7.69
N THR A 22 -17.77 0.70 -8.52
CA THR A 22 -16.56 1.30 -9.09
C THR A 22 -15.69 1.80 -7.94
N LEU A 23 -14.53 1.18 -7.74
CA LEU A 23 -13.57 1.61 -6.74
C LEU A 23 -13.07 3.00 -7.11
N LYS A 24 -13.44 4.00 -6.32
CA LYS A 24 -12.86 5.33 -6.42
C LYS A 24 -11.40 5.24 -5.96
N PRO A 25 -10.42 5.53 -6.83
CA PRO A 25 -9.02 5.48 -6.42
C PRO A 25 -8.79 6.51 -5.32
N MET A 26 -7.92 6.15 -4.37
CA MET A 26 -7.46 7.11 -3.36
C MET A 26 -6.72 8.24 -4.07
N LEU A 27 -6.99 9.49 -3.68
CA LEU A 27 -6.25 10.63 -4.19
C LEU A 27 -4.76 10.51 -3.79
N PRO A 28 -3.83 10.89 -4.68
CA PRO A 28 -2.41 10.91 -4.35
C PRO A 28 -2.12 11.94 -3.26
N PHE A 29 -1.00 11.76 -2.56
CA PHE A 29 -0.51 12.73 -1.58
C PHE A 29 0.38 13.76 -2.30
N ASP A 30 -0.12 14.98 -2.45
CA ASP A 30 0.54 16.08 -3.19
C ASP A 30 1.57 16.86 -2.33
N GLY A 31 1.84 16.38 -1.11
CA GLY A 31 2.78 17.01 -0.19
C GLY A 31 2.16 18.20 0.55
N ASN A 32 2.98 19.14 1.00
CA ASN A 32 2.49 20.27 1.79
C ASN A 32 1.57 21.17 0.95
N ALA A 33 0.69 21.90 1.64
CA ALA A 33 -0.12 22.93 1.01
C ALA A 33 0.77 23.98 0.34
N THR A 34 0.44 24.32 -0.90
CA THR A 34 1.10 25.36 -1.68
C THR A 34 0.04 26.24 -2.35
N ASP A 35 0.45 27.41 -2.84
CA ASP A 35 -0.45 28.31 -3.58
C ASP A 35 -0.80 27.80 -4.99
N LYS A 36 -0.17 26.70 -5.42
CA LYS A 36 -0.48 26.07 -6.71
C LYS A 36 -1.73 25.20 -6.60
N HIS A 37 -2.43 25.05 -7.72
CA HIS A 37 -3.53 24.10 -7.79
C HIS A 37 -3.00 22.68 -7.58
N GLN A 38 -3.54 22.01 -6.54
CA GLN A 38 -3.22 20.64 -6.15
C GLN A 38 -4.50 19.82 -6.25
N HIS A 39 -4.46 18.69 -6.97
CA HIS A 39 -5.60 17.79 -7.19
C HIS A 39 -5.70 16.68 -6.15
N GLY A 40 -4.59 16.38 -5.47
CA GLY A 40 -4.47 15.36 -4.45
C GLY A 40 -4.63 15.89 -3.02
N ILE A 41 -4.32 15.02 -2.06
CA ILE A 41 -4.33 15.32 -0.64
C ILE A 41 -3.14 16.22 -0.32
N ARG A 42 -3.38 17.41 0.25
CA ARG A 42 -2.36 18.38 0.67
C ARG A 42 -1.67 17.95 1.98
N PHE A 43 -1.13 16.74 1.97
CA PHE A 43 -0.34 16.21 3.06
C PHE A 43 0.82 15.39 2.47
N LYS A 44 1.96 15.37 3.15
CA LYS A 44 3.02 14.42 2.80
C LYS A 44 2.62 13.04 3.32
N LEU A 45 2.72 12.03 2.46
CA LEU A 45 2.43 10.65 2.84
C LEU A 45 3.25 10.20 4.05
N LYS A 46 4.53 10.60 4.15
CA LYS A 46 5.38 10.30 5.31
C LYS A 46 4.75 10.79 6.61
N ASP A 47 4.41 12.07 6.64
CA ASP A 47 3.87 12.74 7.82
C ASP A 47 2.50 12.14 8.18
N TYR A 48 1.71 11.74 7.17
CA TYR A 48 0.42 11.07 7.39
C TYR A 48 0.62 9.73 8.11
N LEU A 49 1.58 8.93 7.66
CA LEU A 49 1.88 7.65 8.30
C LEU A 49 2.44 7.80 9.71
N GLU A 50 3.28 8.81 9.96
CA GLU A 50 3.76 9.10 11.31
C GLU A 50 2.61 9.52 12.23
N LEU A 51 1.69 10.36 11.76
CA LEU A 51 0.50 10.75 12.50
C LEU A 51 -0.39 9.53 12.82
N VAL A 52 -0.64 8.66 11.83
CA VAL A 52 -1.42 7.43 12.02
C VAL A 52 -0.74 6.47 13.00
N ASP A 53 0.58 6.32 12.94
CA ASP A 53 1.33 5.49 13.91
C ASP A 53 1.23 6.08 15.33
N TYR A 54 1.40 7.40 15.47
CA TYR A 54 1.31 8.07 16.77
C TYR A 54 -0.09 7.94 17.38
N THR A 55 -1.12 8.29 16.62
CA THR A 55 -2.52 8.21 17.07
C THR A 55 -2.96 6.78 17.33
N GLY A 56 -2.55 5.82 16.50
CA GLY A 56 -2.82 4.40 16.69
C GLY A 56 -2.21 3.85 17.98
N ARG A 57 -1.00 4.30 18.35
CA ARG A 57 -0.38 3.98 19.65
C ARG A 57 -1.15 4.55 20.82
N GLN A 58 -1.63 5.80 20.72
CA GLN A 58 -2.32 6.45 21.85
C GLN A 58 -3.76 5.97 22.05
N VAL A 59 -4.52 5.76 20.96
CA VAL A 59 -5.98 5.53 21.02
C VAL A 59 -6.36 4.06 21.23
N CYS A 60 -5.47 3.13 20.86
CA CYS A 60 -5.80 1.69 20.82
C CYS A 60 -5.10 0.85 21.89
N ASN A 61 -4.55 1.45 22.96
CA ASN A 61 -3.79 0.70 23.99
C ASN A 61 -4.54 -0.52 24.54
N ASP A 62 -5.86 -0.42 24.71
CA ASP A 62 -6.69 -1.51 25.26
C ASP A 62 -7.54 -2.23 24.19
N LYS A 63 -7.20 -2.08 22.90
CA LYS A 63 -7.94 -2.67 21.77
C LYS A 63 -7.10 -3.67 21.00
N ARG A 64 -7.76 -4.66 20.40
CA ARG A 64 -7.11 -5.60 19.49
C ARG A 64 -6.50 -4.82 18.31
N GLY A 65 -5.18 -4.94 18.15
CA GLY A 65 -4.41 -4.14 17.16
C GLY A 65 -3.64 -2.97 17.77
N ALA A 66 -3.57 -2.85 19.10
CA ALA A 66 -2.70 -1.91 19.81
C ALA A 66 -1.26 -1.96 19.30
N ILE A 67 -0.66 -0.79 19.06
CA ILE A 67 0.74 -0.68 18.66
C ILE A 67 1.55 -0.40 19.93
N ALA A 68 2.34 -1.36 20.37
CA ALA A 68 3.16 -1.23 21.58
C ALA A 68 4.21 -0.10 21.44
N GLN A 69 4.35 0.74 22.48
CA GLN A 69 5.22 1.92 22.46
C GLN A 69 6.71 1.60 22.26
N ASN A 70 7.13 0.39 22.64
CA ASN A 70 8.50 -0.10 22.44
C ASN A 70 8.84 -0.45 20.99
N LEU A 71 7.84 -0.59 20.11
CA LEU A 71 8.06 -0.88 18.71
C LEU A 71 8.63 0.35 17.98
N PRO A 72 9.60 0.18 17.07
CA PRO A 72 10.17 1.29 16.33
C PRO A 72 9.08 2.02 15.49
N PRO A 73 9.30 3.28 15.07
CA PRO A 73 8.36 4.01 14.22
C PRO A 73 7.95 3.21 12.97
N ILE A 74 6.74 3.41 12.47
CA ILE A 74 6.15 2.60 11.39
C ILE A 74 7.08 2.39 10.18
N LEU A 75 7.82 3.42 9.75
CA LEU A 75 8.74 3.32 8.62
C LEU A 75 9.93 2.39 8.90
N LYS A 76 10.46 2.40 10.13
CA LYS A 76 11.51 1.49 10.56
C LYS A 76 10.99 0.05 10.66
N ARG A 77 9.76 -0.15 11.15
CA ARG A 77 9.13 -1.49 11.23
C ARG A 77 8.89 -2.10 9.86
N LEU A 78 8.50 -1.28 8.89
CA LEU A 78 8.34 -1.71 7.51
C LEU A 78 9.68 -1.97 6.82
N GLY A 79 10.81 -1.68 7.48
CA GLY A 79 12.16 -1.83 6.90
C GLY A 79 12.41 -0.88 5.73
N ILE A 80 11.67 0.23 5.63
CA ILE A 80 11.75 1.13 4.49
C ILE A 80 12.57 2.36 4.88
N ASP A 81 13.74 2.49 4.28
CA ASP A 81 14.52 3.72 4.33
C ASP A 81 13.68 4.89 3.77
N GLN A 82 13.81 6.07 4.38
CA GLN A 82 13.06 7.27 3.98
C GLN A 82 13.25 7.64 2.50
N LYS A 83 14.45 7.48 1.94
CA LYS A 83 14.73 7.76 0.52
C LYS A 83 14.06 6.73 -0.40
N THR A 84 14.10 5.46 -0.01
CA THR A 84 13.41 4.35 -0.69
C THR A 84 11.90 4.52 -0.63
N TRP A 85 11.37 4.95 0.51
CA TRP A 85 9.95 5.27 0.68
C TRP A 85 9.54 6.42 -0.25
N LEU A 86 10.29 7.52 -0.24
CA LEU A 86 9.99 8.69 -1.06
C LEU A 86 9.96 8.30 -2.54
N ASN A 87 10.95 7.56 -3.02
CA ASN A 87 10.99 7.08 -4.40
C ASN A 87 9.80 6.17 -4.72
N ASN A 88 9.49 5.19 -3.84
CA ASN A 88 8.36 4.28 -4.05
C ASN A 88 7.01 5.02 -4.07
N ALA A 89 6.86 6.10 -3.30
CA ALA A 89 5.63 6.86 -3.20
C ALA A 89 5.42 7.83 -4.37
N THR A 90 6.48 8.47 -4.88
CA THR A 90 6.39 9.48 -5.95
C THR A 90 6.51 8.89 -7.35
N ALA A 91 7.17 7.74 -7.50
CA ALA A 91 7.35 7.05 -8.79
C ALA A 91 6.75 5.64 -8.76
N PHE A 92 5.64 5.47 -8.03
CA PHE A 92 5.02 4.17 -7.78
C PHE A 92 4.77 3.37 -9.06
N GLU A 93 4.10 3.94 -10.05
CA GLU A 93 3.72 3.21 -11.28
C GLU A 93 4.94 2.73 -12.08
N GLN A 94 6.01 3.54 -12.09
CA GLN A 94 7.26 3.24 -12.79
C GLN A 94 8.06 2.16 -12.04
N ILE A 95 8.15 2.29 -10.71
CA ILE A 95 8.95 1.41 -9.86
C ILE A 95 8.26 0.08 -9.62
N TYR A 96 6.93 0.07 -9.46
CA TYR A 96 6.18 -1.14 -9.14
C TYR A 96 6.30 -2.18 -10.24
N ARG A 97 6.13 -1.77 -11.50
CA ARG A 97 6.37 -2.63 -12.66
C ARG A 97 7.79 -3.19 -12.67
N LYS A 98 8.80 -2.35 -12.42
CA LYS A 98 10.21 -2.77 -12.46
C LYS A 98 10.59 -3.72 -11.32
N ARG A 99 10.09 -3.49 -10.10
CA ARG A 99 10.47 -4.24 -8.90
C ARG A 99 9.60 -5.47 -8.65
N PHE A 100 8.32 -5.43 -9.02
CA PHE A 100 7.34 -6.41 -8.59
C PHE A 100 6.57 -7.09 -9.73
N ALA A 101 6.63 -6.59 -10.98
CA ALA A 101 6.04 -7.35 -12.08
C ALA A 101 6.90 -8.58 -12.40
N LYS A 102 6.28 -9.77 -12.36
CA LYS A 102 6.93 -11.01 -12.81
C LYS A 102 7.14 -10.97 -14.32
N THR A 103 8.39 -11.10 -14.77
CA THR A 103 8.69 -11.44 -16.15
C THR A 103 8.17 -12.84 -16.43
N ARG A 104 7.25 -13.01 -17.39
CA ARG A 104 6.88 -14.33 -17.89
C ARG A 104 8.14 -14.92 -18.53
N GLN A 105 8.80 -15.87 -17.86
CA GLN A 105 9.81 -16.70 -18.51
C GLN A 105 9.09 -17.48 -19.63
N GLY A 106 9.44 -17.16 -20.88
CA GLY A 106 8.97 -17.92 -22.03
C GLY A 106 9.41 -19.37 -21.86
N THR A 107 8.45 -20.28 -21.87
CA THR A 107 8.72 -21.71 -22.00
C THR A 107 9.33 -21.93 -23.38
N ASN A 108 10.64 -22.10 -23.48
CA ASN A 108 11.26 -22.68 -24.67
C ASN A 108 10.78 -24.13 -24.78
N LYS A 109 9.83 -24.38 -25.68
CA LYS A 109 9.58 -25.73 -26.20
C LYS A 109 10.77 -26.05 -27.10
N VAL A 110 11.64 -26.95 -26.64
CA VAL A 110 12.58 -27.64 -27.51
C VAL A 110 11.83 -28.84 -28.10
N ALA A 111 12.00 -29.01 -29.41
CA ALA A 111 11.41 -30.05 -30.25
C ALA A 111 11.72 -31.48 -29.77
#